data_AF-A0A2T2RTP7-F1
#
_entry.id   AF-A0A2T2RTP7-F1
#
_cell.length_a   1.000
_cell.length_b   1.000
_cell.length_c   1.000
_cell.angle_alpha   90.00
_cell.angle_beta   90.00
_cell.angle_gamma   90.00
#
_symmetry.space_group_name_H-M   'P 1'
#
loop_
_entity.id
_entity.type
_entity.pdbx_description
1 polymer ?
#
loop_
_entity_poly.entity_id
_entity_poly.type
_entity_poly.pdbx_seq_one_letter_code
_entity_poly.pdbx_strand_id
1 'polypeptide(L)'
;MWGEKGSKGAEEQRSGGEKSRGSEGQGSRGENKSTYFLRTLAPPHLGTYTTCNLQLATNSPPIERHQAAIVRNHLSRPVFLALEAGVFDSEREEAPLRPYFFDYGCGHGGDVQRLAQRGYTSSGWDPYYYPDAPRTAAEIVNLGYVINVIEDPTERCEALLQAWALTGKVLIVAAHTI
;
A
#
# COMPACT_ATOMS: atom_id res chain seq x y z
N MET A 1 41.13 8.18 46.77
CA MET A 1 42.36 7.46 47.18
C MET A 1 42.62 6.38 46.13
N TRP A 2 43.55 6.68 45.20
CA TRP A 2 44.25 5.84 44.19
C TRP A 2 43.41 5.06 43.16
N GLY A 3 43.71 5.11 41.85
CA GLY A 3 44.82 5.77 41.18
C GLY A 3 44.74 5.64 39.65
N GLU A 4 45.24 6.67 38.99
CA GLU A 4 45.65 6.69 37.58
C GLU A 4 46.91 5.84 37.34
N LYS A 5 47.09 5.43 36.08
CA LYS A 5 48.35 5.29 35.29
C LYS A 5 47.87 4.79 33.91
N GLY A 6 47.98 5.52 32.78
CA GLY A 6 49.20 6.03 32.12
C GLY A 6 49.97 4.86 31.48
N SER A 7 50.52 4.86 30.27
CA SER A 7 50.61 5.73 29.09
C SER A 7 51.47 4.95 28.06
N LYS A 8 51.55 5.45 26.80
CA LYS A 8 52.50 5.11 25.71
C LYS A 8 52.12 3.88 24.86
N GLY A 9 52.23 3.85 23.52
CA GLY A 9 52.87 4.72 22.53
C GLY A 9 53.60 3.87 21.47
N ALA A 10 53.75 4.42 20.25
CA ALA A 10 54.47 3.96 19.04
C ALA A 10 53.68 3.07 18.04
N GLU A 11 53.39 3.52 16.80
CA GLU A 11 54.28 3.60 15.59
C GLU A 11 54.74 2.21 15.13
N GLU A 12 54.79 1.81 13.86
CA GLU A 12 54.56 2.37 12.53
C GLU A 12 54.63 1.15 11.58
N GLN A 13 54.06 1.21 10.37
CA GLN A 13 54.77 0.92 9.10
C GLN A 13 53.82 0.61 7.94
N ARG A 14 54.13 1.32 6.85
CA ARG A 14 53.49 1.33 5.54
C ARG A 14 54.05 0.20 4.65
N SER A 15 53.22 -0.36 3.78
CA SER A 15 53.51 -0.64 2.35
C SER A 15 52.17 -1.05 1.71
N GLY A 16 51.72 -0.57 0.54
CA GLY A 16 52.45 -0.30 -0.69
C GLY A 16 52.20 -1.47 -1.64
N GLY A 17 51.19 -1.41 -2.49
CA GLY A 17 50.86 -2.49 -3.43
C GLY A 17 49.70 -2.16 -4.36
N GLU A 18 50.01 -1.47 -5.45
CA GLU A 18 49.13 -1.22 -6.60
C GLU A 18 49.11 -2.45 -7.54
N LYS A 19 47.94 -2.88 -7.99
CA LYS A 19 47.78 -3.56 -9.29
C LYS A 19 46.35 -3.49 -9.83
N SER A 20 46.34 -3.27 -11.13
CA SER A 20 45.31 -2.85 -12.09
C SER A 20 44.17 -3.83 -12.42
N ARG A 21 43.04 -3.21 -12.82
CA ARG A 21 42.07 -3.57 -13.90
C ARG A 21 41.38 -4.93 -13.86
N GLY A 22 40.06 -4.87 -13.63
CA GLY A 22 39.05 -5.83 -14.09
C GLY A 22 37.73 -5.07 -14.25
N SER A 23 37.13 -5.17 -15.44
CA SER A 23 35.99 -4.41 -15.95
C SER A 23 34.64 -5.07 -15.62
N GLU A 24 33.59 -4.31 -15.90
CA GLU A 24 32.20 -4.73 -16.16
C GLU A 24 31.23 -4.89 -14.97
N GLY A 25 30.02 -4.35 -15.18
CA GLY A 25 28.88 -4.51 -14.29
C GLY A 25 28.12 -3.23 -13.92
N GLN A 26 27.87 -2.31 -14.87
CA GLN A 26 26.81 -1.32 -14.71
C GLN A 26 25.45 -2.03 -14.74
N GLY A 27 25.00 -2.52 -13.57
CA GLY A 27 23.61 -2.88 -13.35
C GLY A 27 22.85 -1.62 -12.97
N SER A 28 22.26 -0.93 -13.96
CA SER A 28 21.29 0.12 -13.69
C SER A 28 20.13 -0.51 -12.94
N ARG A 29 20.03 -0.16 -11.66
CA ARG A 29 18.90 -0.52 -10.80
C ARG A 29 17.69 0.21 -11.40
N GLY A 30 16.91 -0.52 -12.19
CA GLY A 30 15.66 -0.02 -12.76
C GLY A 30 14.81 0.53 -11.63
N GLU A 31 14.69 1.85 -11.57
CA GLU A 31 13.71 2.51 -10.72
C GLU A 31 12.33 2.09 -11.24
N ASN A 32 11.68 1.16 -10.54
CA ASN A 32 10.26 0.91 -10.71
C ASN A 32 9.53 2.18 -10.32
N LYS A 33 9.28 3.04 -11.31
CA LYS A 33 8.46 4.25 -11.18
C LYS A 33 7.01 3.82 -11.05
N SER A 34 6.63 3.43 -9.83
CA SER A 34 5.22 3.28 -9.46
C SER A 34 4.61 4.68 -9.50
N THR A 35 3.83 4.97 -10.54
CA THR A 35 3.08 6.22 -10.64
C THR A 35 1.84 6.13 -9.75
N TYR A 36 1.74 7.01 -8.76
CA TYR A 36 0.58 7.11 -7.88
C TYR A 36 -0.27 8.31 -8.34
N PHE A 37 -1.53 8.06 -8.71
CA PHE A 37 -2.50 9.13 -8.98
C PHE A 37 -3.44 9.27 -7.78
N LEU A 38 -3.25 10.33 -6.99
CA LEU A 38 -4.25 10.77 -6.01
C LEU A 38 -5.09 11.86 -6.68
N ARG A 39 -6.33 11.55 -7.02
CA ARG A 39 -7.30 12.54 -7.51
C ARG A 39 -8.57 12.44 -6.67
N THR A 40 -8.86 13.49 -5.90
CA THR A 40 -10.16 13.66 -5.27
C THR A 40 -11.19 13.92 -6.36
N LEU A 41 -12.03 12.94 -6.67
CA LEU A 41 -13.13 13.10 -7.63
C LEU A 41 -14.38 13.48 -6.85
N ALA A 42 -14.91 14.68 -7.10
CA ALA A 42 -16.24 15.09 -6.65
C ALA A 42 -17.31 14.06 -7.12
N PRO A 43 -18.40 13.86 -6.37
CA PRO A 43 -19.37 12.82 -6.68
C PRO A 43 -20.03 13.06 -8.04
N PRO A 44 -20.10 12.05 -8.92
CA PRO A 44 -20.80 12.19 -10.19
C PRO A 44 -22.31 12.18 -9.91
N HIS A 45 -22.96 13.33 -10.13
CA HIS A 45 -24.40 13.39 -10.30
C HIS A 45 -24.73 12.82 -11.68
N LEU A 46 -25.57 11.78 -11.71
CA LEU A 46 -26.21 11.13 -12.86
C LEU A 46 -25.36 11.06 -14.14
N GLY A 47 -24.55 10.01 -14.26
CA GLY A 47 -23.95 9.59 -15.52
C GLY A 47 -24.02 8.08 -15.63
N THR A 48 -24.63 7.57 -16.70
CA THR A 48 -24.74 6.15 -17.04
C THR A 48 -23.39 5.45 -16.94
N TYR A 49 -23.30 4.39 -16.12
CA TYR A 49 -22.09 3.56 -16.04
C TYR A 49 -21.89 2.85 -17.39
N THR A 50 -20.87 3.25 -18.14
CA THR A 50 -20.44 2.54 -19.35
C THR A 50 -19.98 1.14 -18.95
N THR A 51 -20.63 0.12 -19.48
CA THR A 51 -20.29 -1.30 -19.26
C THR A 51 -18.83 -1.56 -19.67
N CYS A 52 -18.04 -2.12 -18.76
CA CYS A 52 -16.67 -2.61 -19.00
C CYS A 52 -16.74 -3.87 -19.87
N ASN A 53 -16.83 -3.72 -21.20
CA ASN A 53 -16.70 -4.82 -22.15
C ASN A 53 -15.22 -5.03 -22.50
N LEU A 54 -14.49 -5.75 -21.65
CA LEU A 54 -13.12 -6.14 -21.92
C LEU A 54 -13.03 -7.67 -22.10
N GLN A 55 -13.29 -8.15 -23.32
CA GLN A 55 -13.05 -9.55 -23.67
C GLN A 55 -11.56 -9.74 -23.97
N LEU A 56 -10.78 -10.27 -23.03
CA LEU A 56 -9.40 -10.71 -23.26
C LEU A 56 -9.25 -12.19 -22.87
N ALA A 57 -8.53 -12.93 -23.70
CA ALA A 57 -8.39 -14.38 -23.63
C ALA A 57 -7.72 -14.84 -22.32
N THR A 58 -8.34 -15.82 -21.67
CA THR A 58 -7.94 -16.43 -20.39
C THR A 58 -6.94 -17.55 -20.64
N ASN A 59 -5.64 -17.26 -20.64
CA ASN A 59 -4.60 -18.30 -20.68
C ASN A 59 -3.47 -18.04 -19.68
N SER A 60 -3.83 -17.57 -18.49
CA SER A 60 -2.92 -17.50 -17.34
C SER A 60 -3.30 -18.56 -16.33
N PRO A 61 -2.33 -19.26 -15.70
CA PRO A 61 -2.61 -20.20 -14.62
C PRO A 61 -3.30 -19.48 -13.46
N PRO A 62 -4.21 -20.16 -12.73
CA PRO A 62 -4.91 -19.57 -11.59
C PRO A 62 -3.92 -19.11 -10.52
N ILE A 63 -4.04 -17.86 -10.10
CA ILE A 63 -3.32 -17.26 -8.99
C ILE A 63 -3.95 -17.78 -7.70
N GLU A 64 -3.13 -18.38 -6.84
CA GLU A 64 -3.52 -18.75 -5.48
C GLU A 64 -3.68 -17.48 -4.62
N ARG A 65 -4.84 -16.82 -4.77
CA ARG A 65 -5.12 -15.51 -4.16
C ARG A 65 -4.90 -15.49 -2.65
N HIS A 66 -5.17 -16.61 -1.99
CA HIS A 66 -5.02 -16.79 -0.55
C HIS A 66 -3.56 -16.64 -0.07
N GLN A 67 -2.57 -16.90 -0.94
CA GLN A 67 -1.14 -16.76 -0.65
C GLN A 67 -0.60 -15.34 -0.89
N ALA A 68 -1.39 -14.46 -1.51
CA ALA A 68 -0.93 -13.12 -1.86
C ALA A 68 -0.99 -12.12 -0.69
N ALA A 69 -1.61 -12.48 0.43
CA ALA A 69 -1.67 -11.63 1.61
C ALA A 69 -0.28 -11.55 2.29
N ILE A 70 0.34 -10.37 2.22
CA ILE A 70 1.66 -10.12 2.82
C ILE A 70 1.50 -9.63 4.25
N VAL A 71 1.99 -10.40 5.22
CA VAL A 71 2.14 -9.96 6.62
C VAL A 71 3.31 -8.98 6.71
N ARG A 72 3.02 -7.78 7.22
CA ARG A 72 4.01 -6.70 7.38
C ARG A 72 3.78 -5.90 8.66
N ASN A 73 4.87 -5.45 9.26
CA ASN A 73 4.89 -4.73 10.53
C ASN A 73 4.64 -3.21 10.39
N HIS A 74 4.34 -2.73 9.18
CA HIS A 74 4.09 -1.33 8.86
C HIS A 74 2.86 -1.17 7.96
N LEU A 75 2.28 0.03 7.94
CA LEU A 75 1.21 0.39 7.00
C LEU A 75 1.60 0.09 5.56
N SER A 76 0.63 -0.28 4.72
CA SER A 76 0.89 -0.46 3.29
C SER A 76 1.41 0.85 2.72
N ARG A 77 2.26 0.78 1.70
CA ARG A 77 2.72 1.97 1.00
C ARG A 77 1.57 2.92 0.61
N PRO A 78 0.46 2.46 0.00
CA PRO A 78 -0.68 3.33 -0.30
C PRO A 78 -1.28 4.01 0.94
N VAL A 79 -1.55 3.25 2.01
CA VAL A 79 -2.16 3.81 3.23
C VAL A 79 -1.20 4.76 3.95
N PHE A 80 0.09 4.42 4.02
CA PHE A 80 1.13 5.27 4.58
C PHE A 80 1.22 6.60 3.81
N LEU A 81 1.31 6.55 2.48
CA LEU A 81 1.39 7.77 1.66
C LEU A 81 0.14 8.62 1.77
N ALA A 82 -1.05 8.02 1.84
CA ALA A 82 -2.30 8.76 2.04
C ALA A 82 -2.30 9.47 3.40
N LEU A 83 -1.79 8.83 4.45
CA LEU A 83 -1.67 9.45 5.77
C LEU A 83 -0.69 10.63 5.75
N GLU A 84 0.49 10.46 5.16
CA GLU A 84 1.48 11.54 5.03
C GLU A 84 0.99 12.70 4.15
N ALA A 85 0.13 12.41 3.17
CA ALA A 85 -0.49 13.42 2.31
C ALA A 85 -1.68 14.15 2.95
N GLY A 86 -2.01 13.86 4.21
CA GLY A 86 -3.13 14.49 4.92
C GLY A 86 -4.51 14.02 4.47
N VAL A 87 -4.61 12.89 3.76
CA VAL A 87 -5.92 12.33 3.32
C VAL A 87 -6.81 11.98 4.51
N PHE A 88 -6.20 11.65 5.64
CA PHE A 88 -6.87 11.31 6.89
C PHE A 88 -7.20 12.54 7.75
N ASP A 89 -6.84 13.74 7.31
CA ASP A 89 -7.11 14.97 8.03
C ASP A 89 -8.55 15.44 7.74
N SER A 90 -9.24 15.88 8.79
CA SER A 90 -10.57 16.46 8.65
C SER A 90 -10.45 17.92 8.22
N GLU A 91 -11.04 18.29 7.08
CA GLU A 91 -11.07 19.69 6.61
C GLU A 91 -11.88 20.66 7.49
N ARG A 92 -12.48 20.20 8.59
CA ARG A 92 -13.30 21.03 9.48
C ARG A 92 -12.57 21.28 10.78
N GLU A 93 -12.32 22.55 11.07
CA GLU A 93 -11.80 23.03 12.36
C GLU A 93 -12.66 22.57 13.56
N GLU A 94 -13.94 22.27 13.31
CA GLU A 94 -14.92 21.88 14.34
C GLU A 94 -15.39 20.41 14.26
N ALA A 95 -14.79 19.54 13.43
CA ALA A 95 -15.16 18.12 13.41
C ALA A 95 -14.27 17.31 14.37
N PRO A 96 -14.80 16.83 15.51
CA PRO A 96 -14.01 16.11 16.51
C PRO A 96 -13.66 14.65 16.13
N LEU A 97 -14.11 14.16 14.98
CA LEU A 97 -14.01 12.75 14.60
C LEU A 97 -13.14 12.58 13.35
N ARG A 98 -12.13 11.72 13.49
CA ARG A 98 -11.29 11.27 12.37
C ARG A 98 -12.15 10.52 11.35
N PRO A 99 -11.80 10.58 10.05
CA PRO A 99 -12.55 9.86 9.01
C PRO A 99 -12.52 8.36 9.28
N TYR A 100 -13.64 7.69 8.98
CA TYR A 100 -13.70 6.24 9.03
C TYR A 100 -12.94 5.65 7.85
N PHE A 101 -12.16 4.60 8.12
CA PHE A 101 -11.35 3.89 7.14
C PHE A 101 -11.88 2.48 6.91
N PHE A 102 -12.01 2.08 5.64
CA PHE A 102 -12.38 0.72 5.26
C PHE A 102 -11.32 0.12 4.32
N ASP A 103 -10.82 -1.07 4.64
CA ASP A 103 -9.86 -1.80 3.81
C ASP A 103 -10.56 -2.92 3.03
N TYR A 104 -10.75 -2.74 1.72
CA TYR A 104 -11.34 -3.71 0.83
C TYR A 104 -10.26 -4.69 0.37
N GLY A 105 -10.41 -5.97 0.72
CA GLY A 105 -9.38 -7.00 0.54
C GLY A 105 -8.24 -6.85 1.55
N CYS A 106 -8.60 -6.74 2.84
CA CYS A 106 -7.64 -6.42 3.91
C CYS A 106 -6.64 -7.54 4.23
N GLY A 107 -6.79 -8.73 3.62
CA GLY A 107 -5.96 -9.90 3.92
C GLY A 107 -6.02 -10.24 5.41
N HIS A 108 -4.86 -10.28 6.08
CA HIS A 108 -4.76 -10.47 7.53
C HIS A 108 -5.15 -9.24 8.39
N GLY A 109 -5.67 -8.17 7.80
CA GLY A 109 -6.17 -7.01 8.54
C GLY A 109 -5.08 -6.10 9.12
N GLY A 110 -3.84 -6.17 8.61
CA GLY A 110 -2.72 -5.43 9.18
C GLY A 110 -2.91 -3.91 9.14
N ASP A 111 -3.38 -3.35 8.02
CA ASP A 111 -3.63 -1.91 7.87
C ASP A 111 -4.75 -1.44 8.81
N VAL A 112 -5.83 -2.23 8.88
CA VAL A 112 -6.94 -2.02 9.83
C VAL A 112 -6.41 -1.95 11.27
N GLN A 113 -5.66 -2.96 11.72
CA GLN A 113 -5.15 -3.02 13.09
C GLN A 113 -4.21 -1.86 13.43
N ARG A 114 -3.29 -1.52 12.53
CA ARG A 114 -2.29 -0.46 12.77
C ARG A 114 -2.90 0.94 12.73
N LEU A 115 -3.93 1.17 11.91
CA LEU A 115 -4.69 2.42 11.95
C LEU A 115 -5.52 2.54 13.24
N ALA A 116 -6.14 1.45 13.70
CA ALA A 116 -6.85 1.41 14.98
C ALA A 116 -5.92 1.75 16.16
N GLN A 117 -4.70 1.20 16.18
CA GLN A 117 -3.68 1.53 17.18
C GLN A 117 -3.25 3.01 17.16
N ARG A 118 -3.42 3.71 16.04
CA ARG A 118 -3.16 5.15 15.89
C ARG A 118 -4.39 6.01 16.22
N GLY A 119 -5.49 5.42 16.68
CA GLY A 119 -6.71 6.11 17.07
C GLY A 119 -7.68 6.42 15.92
N TYR A 120 -7.52 5.77 14.76
CA TYR A 120 -8.50 5.86 13.67
C TYR A 120 -9.57 4.78 13.84
N THR A 121 -10.82 5.11 13.53
CA THR A 121 -11.84 4.08 13.35
C THR A 121 -11.57 3.36 12.04
N SER A 122 -11.39 2.05 12.07
CA SER A 122 -11.09 1.25 10.89
C SER A 122 -11.80 -0.10 10.92
N SER A 123 -12.18 -0.60 9.75
CA SER A 123 -12.55 -2.00 9.55
C SER A 123 -12.09 -2.48 8.17
N GLY A 124 -12.29 -3.76 7.87
CA GLY A 124 -11.98 -4.29 6.56
C GLY A 124 -12.72 -5.58 6.29
N TRP A 125 -12.76 -5.94 5.01
CA TRP A 125 -13.33 -7.18 4.52
C TRP A 125 -12.32 -7.88 3.63
N ASP A 126 -12.32 -9.20 3.66
CA ASP A 126 -11.51 -10.03 2.77
C ASP A 126 -12.29 -11.31 2.45
N PRO A 127 -12.39 -11.74 1.18
CA PRO A 127 -13.19 -12.90 0.80
C PRO A 127 -12.69 -14.21 1.42
N TYR A 128 -11.44 -14.27 1.88
CA TYR A 128 -10.84 -15.47 2.47
C TYR A 128 -10.64 -15.33 3.97
N TYR A 129 -10.02 -14.25 4.42
CA TYR A 129 -9.65 -14.06 5.83
C TYR A 129 -10.79 -13.54 6.69
N TYR A 130 -11.72 -12.78 6.11
CA TYR A 130 -12.84 -12.15 6.80
C TYR A 130 -14.13 -12.19 5.96
N PRO A 131 -14.58 -13.39 5.52
CA PRO A 131 -15.69 -13.52 4.56
C PRO A 131 -17.01 -12.97 5.12
N ASP A 132 -17.22 -13.13 6.44
CA ASP A 132 -18.42 -12.71 7.15
C ASP A 132 -18.38 -11.26 7.63
N ALA A 133 -17.26 -10.55 7.44
CA ALA A 133 -17.16 -9.14 7.82
C ALA A 133 -18.07 -8.27 6.95
N PRO A 134 -18.78 -7.29 7.51
CA PRO A 134 -19.65 -6.43 6.73
C PRO A 134 -18.84 -5.48 5.83
N ARG A 135 -19.22 -5.42 4.55
CA ARG A 135 -18.75 -4.37 3.63
C ARG A 135 -19.46 -3.07 3.98
N THR A 136 -18.76 -2.17 4.67
CA THR A 136 -19.34 -0.97 5.26
C THR A 136 -18.83 0.28 4.54
N ALA A 137 -19.73 1.23 4.27
CA ALA A 137 -19.34 2.51 3.67
C ALA A 137 -18.42 3.31 4.61
N ALA A 138 -17.44 4.01 4.05
CA ALA A 138 -16.45 4.79 4.79
C ALA A 138 -15.98 6.01 4.00
N GLU A 139 -15.56 7.06 4.69
CA GLU A 139 -14.99 8.25 4.06
C GLU A 139 -13.74 7.91 3.24
N ILE A 140 -12.91 7.02 3.76
CA ILE A 140 -11.69 6.57 3.09
C ILE A 140 -11.80 5.06 2.88
N VAL A 141 -11.81 4.63 1.62
CA VAL A 141 -11.75 3.21 1.26
C VAL A 141 -10.40 2.92 0.62
N ASN A 142 -9.74 1.85 1.05
CA ASN A 142 -8.53 1.36 0.42
C ASN A 142 -8.83 0.10 -0.41
N LEU A 143 -8.46 0.12 -1.69
CA LEU A 143 -8.40 -1.03 -2.60
C LEU A 143 -6.93 -1.25 -2.97
N GLY A 144 -6.11 -1.51 -1.96
CA GLY A 144 -4.66 -1.63 -2.12
C GLY A 144 -4.27 -3.01 -2.63
N TYR A 145 -3.76 -3.09 -3.86
CA TYR A 145 -3.23 -4.30 -4.50
C TYR A 145 -4.22 -5.44 -4.75
N VAL A 146 -5.50 -5.31 -4.38
CA VAL A 146 -6.55 -6.31 -4.66
C VAL A 146 -6.68 -6.60 -6.14
N ILE A 147 -6.57 -5.57 -6.99
CA ILE A 147 -6.67 -5.72 -8.44
C ILE A 147 -5.57 -6.65 -8.98
N ASN A 148 -4.41 -6.71 -8.34
CA ASN A 148 -3.30 -7.56 -8.78
C ASN A 148 -3.56 -9.06 -8.60
N VAL A 149 -4.43 -9.44 -7.67
CA VAL A 149 -4.72 -10.85 -7.35
C VAL A 149 -5.99 -11.36 -8.03
N ILE A 150 -6.69 -10.49 -8.76
CA ILE A 150 -7.85 -10.86 -9.58
C ILE A 150 -7.36 -10.99 -11.02
N GLU A 151 -7.61 -12.12 -11.67
CA GLU A 151 -7.16 -12.40 -13.04
C GLU A 151 -8.17 -11.94 -14.08
N ASP A 152 -9.45 -12.18 -13.80
CA ASP A 152 -10.52 -11.86 -14.71
C ASP A 152 -10.74 -10.33 -14.76
N PRO A 153 -10.67 -9.70 -15.96
CA PRO A 153 -10.87 -8.26 -16.09
C PRO A 153 -12.25 -7.79 -15.66
N THR A 154 -13.29 -8.62 -15.84
CA THR A 154 -14.66 -8.29 -15.42
C THR A 154 -14.74 -8.27 -13.91
N GLU A 155 -14.19 -9.28 -13.23
CA GLU A 155 -14.09 -9.33 -11.77
C GLU A 155 -13.26 -8.17 -11.20
N ARG A 156 -12.19 -7.73 -11.89
CA ARG A 156 -11.45 -6.50 -11.52
C ARG A 156 -12.34 -5.27 -11.59
N CYS A 157 -13.08 -5.12 -12.69
CA CYS A 157 -14.03 -4.03 -12.88
C CYS A 157 -15.10 -4.05 -11.77
N GLU A 158 -15.64 -5.21 -11.43
CA GLU A 158 -16.62 -5.38 -10.36
C GLU A 158 -16.05 -5.02 -8.98
N ALA A 159 -14.87 -5.53 -8.62
CA ALA A 159 -14.23 -5.21 -7.34
C ALA A 159 -13.98 -3.71 -7.18
N LEU A 160 -13.53 -3.04 -8.25
CA LEU A 160 -13.34 -1.59 -8.25
C LEU A 160 -14.67 -0.84 -8.06
N LEU A 161 -15.73 -1.25 -8.76
CA LEU A 161 -17.06 -0.63 -8.63
C LEU A 161 -17.65 -0.83 -7.23
N GLN A 162 -17.48 -2.01 -6.64
CA GLN A 162 -17.93 -2.29 -5.28
C GLN A 162 -17.17 -1.46 -4.24
N ALA A 163 -15.85 -1.35 -4.36
CA ALA A 163 -15.06 -0.48 -3.49
C ALA A 163 -15.44 1.00 -3.64
N TRP A 164 -15.67 1.45 -4.87
CA TRP A 164 -16.16 2.80 -5.15
C TRP A 164 -17.53 3.08 -4.52
N ALA A 165 -18.46 2.12 -4.59
CA ALA A 165 -19.79 2.28 -3.98
C ALA A 165 -19.76 2.43 -2.45
N LEU A 166 -18.73 1.91 -1.78
CA LEU A 166 -18.51 2.08 -0.35
C LEU A 166 -17.80 3.41 0.00
N THR A 167 -17.28 4.12 -0.99
CA THR A 167 -16.43 5.30 -0.79
C THR A 167 -17.24 6.56 -0.61
N GLY A 168 -17.06 7.23 0.52
CA GLY A 168 -17.68 8.52 0.82
C GLY A 168 -16.89 9.74 0.34
N LYS A 169 -15.55 9.71 0.45
CA LYS A 169 -14.69 10.86 0.06
C LYS A 169 -13.53 10.46 -0.84
N VAL A 170 -12.73 9.47 -0.43
CA VAL A 170 -11.49 9.10 -1.12
C VAL A 170 -11.40 7.58 -1.27
N LEU A 171 -11.23 7.13 -2.51
CA LEU A 171 -10.85 5.76 -2.84
C LEU A 171 -9.34 5.74 -3.11
N ILE A 172 -8.59 5.03 -2.27
CA ILE A 172 -7.17 4.77 -2.48
C ILE A 172 -7.07 3.51 -3.35
N VAL A 173 -6.46 3.63 -4.52
CA VAL A 173 -6.20 2.48 -5.42
C VAL A 173 -4.70 2.34 -5.62
N ALA A 174 -4.18 1.13 -5.44
CA ALA A 174 -2.81 0.79 -5.79
C ALA A 174 -2.79 -0.50 -6.59
N ALA A 175 -2.02 -0.51 -7.66
CA ALA A 175 -1.77 -1.71 -8.43
C ALA A 175 -0.35 -1.70 -8.99
N HIS A 176 0.26 -2.87 -9.13
CA HIS A 176 1.47 -3.02 -9.92
C HIS A 176 1.10 -2.98 -11.41
N THR A 177 1.72 -2.06 -12.15
CA THR A 177 1.71 -2.08 -13.62
C THR A 177 2.88 -2.96 -14.07
N ILE A 178 2.55 -4.04 -14.78
CA ILE A 178 3.52 -4.85 -15.52
C ILE A 178 3.86 -4.19 -16.85
#